data_AF-A0A3E2YRQ2-F1
#
_entry.id   AF-A0A3E2YRQ2-F1
#
_cell.length_a   1.000
_cell.length_b   1.000
_cell.length_c   1.000
_cell.angle_alpha   90.00
_cell.angle_beta   90.00
_cell.angle_gamma   90.00
#
_symmetry.space_group_name_H-M   'P 1'
#
loop_
_entity.id
_entity.type
_entity.pdbx_description
1 polymer ?
#
loop_
_entity_poly.entity_id
_entity_poly.type
_entity_poly.pdbx_seq_one_letter_code
_entity_poly.pdbx_strand_id
1 'polypeptide(L)'
;MLVHAVTAPTAVLRTLPALDAGLWTPSLAAAWSATAAVTAGYASTAGVVPPAVAPATPAEVFARAARHGDEHVVKLADAVLDAHAATGDERVLTSAGYAGQLL
;
A
#
# COMPACT_ATOMS: atom_id res chain seq x y z
N MET A 1 -7.24 1.70 -8.20
CA MET A 1 -6.31 2.85 -8.37
C MET A 1 -5.65 3.30 -7.07
N LEU A 2 -6.39 3.55 -5.97
CA LEU A 2 -5.78 4.00 -4.69
C LEU A 2 -4.69 3.06 -4.12
N VAL A 3 -4.75 1.75 -4.39
CA VAL A 3 -3.68 0.79 -4.04
C VAL A 3 -2.29 1.20 -4.56
N HIS A 4 -2.21 1.94 -5.65
CA HIS A 4 -0.94 2.44 -6.21
C HIS A 4 -0.34 3.58 -5.39
N ALA A 5 -1.16 4.34 -4.65
CA ALA A 5 -0.68 5.35 -3.71
C ALA A 5 0.08 4.74 -2.52
N VAL A 6 -0.01 3.42 -2.31
CA VAL A 6 0.78 2.68 -1.31
C VAL A 6 1.88 1.88 -2.00
N THR A 7 1.54 1.11 -3.03
CA THR A 7 2.49 0.17 -3.65
C THR A 7 3.60 0.86 -4.45
N ALA A 8 3.32 2.00 -5.11
CA ALA A 8 4.34 2.72 -5.87
C ALA A 8 5.43 3.37 -4.99
N PRO A 9 5.11 4.17 -3.94
CA PRO A 9 6.15 4.73 -3.09
C PRO A 9 6.94 3.66 -2.33
N THR A 10 6.33 2.54 -1.94
CA THR A 10 7.06 1.40 -1.35
C THR A 10 8.05 0.78 -2.34
N ALA A 11 7.65 0.59 -3.60
CA ALA A 11 8.56 0.10 -4.64
C ALA A 11 9.74 1.06 -4.88
N VAL A 12 9.48 2.37 -4.90
CA VAL A 12 10.54 3.39 -4.98
C VAL A 12 11.49 3.28 -3.80
N LEU A 13 10.98 3.24 -2.57
CA LEU A 13 11.77 3.10 -1.35
C LEU A 13 12.69 1.87 -1.40
N ARG A 14 12.14 0.72 -1.79
CA ARG A 14 12.91 -0.54 -1.94
C ARG A 14 13.97 -0.48 -3.04
N THR A 15 13.79 0.38 -4.03
CA THR A 15 14.73 0.53 -5.16
C THR A 15 15.88 1.50 -4.84
N LEU A 16 15.68 2.48 -3.94
CA LEU A 16 16.69 3.51 -3.65
C LEU A 16 18.10 2.97 -3.39
N PRO A 17 18.32 1.90 -2.58
CA PRO A 17 19.67 1.40 -2.31
C PRO A 17 20.43 0.90 -3.55
N ALA A 18 19.73 0.61 -4.65
CA ALA A 18 20.34 0.18 -5.92
C ALA A 18 20.58 1.33 -6.90
N LEU A 19 20.15 2.55 -6.57
CA LEU A 19 20.32 3.75 -7.40
C LEU A 19 21.51 4.59 -6.93
N ASP A 20 22.10 5.35 -7.84
CA ASP A 20 23.03 6.42 -7.48
C ASP A 20 22.38 7.37 -6.46
N ALA A 21 23.13 7.79 -5.43
CA ALA A 21 22.62 8.62 -4.34
C ALA A 21 21.99 9.94 -4.83
N GLY A 22 22.49 10.50 -5.95
CA GLY A 22 21.93 11.69 -6.58
C GLY A 22 20.50 11.51 -7.11
N LEU A 23 20.03 10.26 -7.28
CA LEU A 23 18.68 9.93 -7.73
C LEU A 23 17.68 9.75 -6.57
N TRP A 24 18.13 9.75 -5.31
CA TRP A 24 17.24 9.44 -4.19
C TRP A 24 16.19 10.53 -3.96
N THR A 25 16.63 11.78 -3.80
CA THR A 25 15.74 12.93 -3.64
C THR A 25 14.74 13.08 -4.79
N PRO A 26 15.15 13.07 -6.08
CA PRO A 26 14.17 13.18 -7.17
C PRO A 26 13.22 11.99 -7.25
N SER A 27 13.67 10.77 -6.91
CA SER A 27 12.77 9.59 -6.86
C SER A 27 11.71 9.72 -5.77
N LEU A 28 12.10 10.18 -4.58
CA LEU A 28 11.16 10.45 -3.49
C LEU A 28 10.15 11.55 -3.88
N ALA A 29 10.62 12.63 -4.49
CA ALA A 29 9.76 13.72 -4.95
C ALA A 29 8.75 13.23 -5.99
N ALA A 30 9.19 12.42 -6.97
CA ALA A 30 8.30 11.83 -7.96
C ALA A 30 7.26 10.89 -7.33
N ALA A 31 7.68 10.03 -6.39
CA ALA A 31 6.79 9.14 -5.66
C ALA A 31 5.74 9.91 -4.86
N TRP A 32 6.15 10.98 -4.18
CA TRP A 32 5.25 11.87 -3.44
C TRP A 32 4.22 12.53 -4.35
N SER A 33 4.66 13.17 -5.44
CA SER A 33 3.77 13.83 -6.39
C SER A 33 2.77 12.87 -7.03
N ALA A 34 3.21 11.66 -7.42
CA ALA A 34 2.33 10.63 -7.96
C ALA A 34 1.30 10.16 -6.93
N THR A 35 1.72 9.93 -5.69
CA THR A 35 0.85 9.54 -4.57
C THR A 35 -0.21 10.61 -4.31
N ALA A 36 0.18 11.89 -4.27
CA ALA A 36 -0.73 13.00 -4.10
C ALA A 36 -1.74 13.10 -5.26
N ALA A 37 -1.29 12.97 -6.50
CA ALA A 37 -2.16 13.03 -7.68
C ALA A 37 -3.18 11.88 -7.70
N VAL A 38 -2.76 10.64 -7.43
CA VAL A 38 -3.66 9.47 -7.34
C VAL A 38 -4.66 9.66 -6.21
N THR A 39 -4.20 10.13 -5.04
CA THR A 39 -5.10 10.36 -3.91
C THR A 39 -6.12 11.44 -4.24
N ALA A 40 -5.70 12.58 -4.80
CA ALA A 40 -6.60 13.67 -5.18
C ALA A 40 -7.63 13.26 -6.26
N GLY A 41 -7.22 12.41 -7.22
CA GLY A 41 -8.09 11.98 -8.31
C GLY A 41 -9.09 10.88 -7.94
N TYR A 42 -8.78 10.04 -6.94
CA TYR A 42 -9.56 8.83 -6.66
C TYR A 42 -10.12 8.72 -5.23
N ALA A 43 -9.67 9.56 -4.28
CA ALA A 43 -10.21 9.52 -2.93
C ALA A 43 -11.64 10.09 -2.86
N SER A 44 -12.48 9.48 -2.03
CA SER A 44 -13.82 9.99 -1.77
C SER A 44 -13.75 11.33 -1.02
N THR A 45 -14.45 12.34 -1.52
CA THR A 45 -14.61 13.64 -0.83
C THR A 45 -15.63 13.59 0.31
N ALA A 46 -16.52 12.60 0.31
CA ALA A 46 -17.52 12.38 1.36
C ALA A 46 -16.98 11.51 2.51
N GLY A 47 -15.72 11.11 2.47
CA GLY A 47 -15.17 10.09 3.34
C GLY A 47 -15.61 8.68 2.94
N VAL A 48 -15.10 7.68 3.66
CA VAL A 48 -15.44 6.26 3.43
C VAL A 48 -15.76 5.64 4.78
N VAL A 49 -16.84 4.85 4.85
CA VAL A 49 -17.15 4.06 6.03
C VAL A 49 -16.03 3.02 6.23
N PRO A 50 -15.45 2.90 7.44
CA PRO A 50 -14.42 1.90 7.68
C PRO A 50 -14.91 0.51 7.29
N PRO A 51 -14.13 -0.24 6.49
CA PRO A 51 -14.58 -1.51 5.98
C PRO A 51 -14.63 -2.56 7.10
N ALA A 52 -15.69 -3.38 7.09
CA ALA A 52 -15.79 -4.54 7.97
C ALA A 52 -14.91 -5.67 7.39
N VAL A 53 -13.66 -5.70 7.81
CA VAL A 53 -12.68 -6.74 7.44
C VAL A 53 -12.39 -7.58 8.66
N ALA A 54 -12.45 -8.91 8.53
CA ALA A 54 -12.06 -9.81 9.60
C ALA A 54 -10.59 -9.55 9.99
N PRO A 55 -10.27 -9.32 11.27
CA PRO A 55 -8.90 -9.12 11.72
C PRO A 55 -7.97 -10.22 11.23
N ALA A 56 -6.72 -9.84 11.00
CA ALA A 56 -5.68 -10.74 10.51
C ALA A 56 -4.37 -10.35 11.17
N THR A 57 -3.63 -11.34 11.65
CA THR A 57 -2.22 -11.17 11.98
C THR A 57 -1.41 -10.84 10.70
N PRO A 58 -0.22 -10.24 10.82
CA PRO A 58 0.67 -9.99 9.68
C PRO A 58 0.86 -11.21 8.76
N ALA A 59 1.08 -12.40 9.34
CA ALA A 59 1.25 -13.63 8.57
C ALA A 59 -0.02 -14.03 7.79
N GLU A 60 -1.20 -13.80 8.37
CA GLU A 60 -2.47 -14.10 7.71
C GLU A 60 -2.79 -13.12 6.59
N VAL A 61 -2.38 -11.85 6.68
CA VAL A 61 -2.65 -10.83 5.64
C VAL A 61 -2.12 -11.29 4.29
N PHE A 62 -0.84 -11.66 4.21
CA PHE A 62 -0.25 -12.10 2.95
C PHE A 62 -0.79 -13.47 2.50
N ALA A 63 -0.99 -14.41 3.43
CA ALA A 63 -1.55 -15.72 3.09
C ALA A 63 -2.97 -15.61 2.50
N ARG A 64 -3.81 -14.69 2.99
CA ARG A 64 -5.14 -14.41 2.43
C ARG A 64 -5.02 -13.76 1.05
N ALA A 65 -4.15 -12.77 0.88
CA ALA A 65 -3.92 -12.11 -0.40
C ALA A 65 -3.40 -13.07 -1.48
N ALA A 66 -2.45 -13.94 -1.14
CA ALA A 66 -1.91 -14.95 -2.05
C ALA A 66 -2.98 -15.96 -2.50
N ARG A 67 -3.89 -16.36 -1.60
CA ARG A 67 -5.05 -17.20 -1.98
C ARG A 67 -6.06 -16.46 -2.86
N HIS A 68 -6.22 -15.16 -2.66
CA HIS A 68 -7.09 -14.31 -3.49
C HIS A 68 -6.58 -14.22 -4.93
N GLY A 69 -5.26 -14.07 -5.10
CA GLY A 69 -4.59 -14.13 -6.41
C GLY A 69 -4.63 -12.83 -7.24
N ASP A 70 -5.48 -11.87 -6.89
CA ASP A 70 -5.44 -10.53 -7.51
C ASP A 70 -4.10 -9.82 -7.23
N GLU A 71 -3.46 -9.32 -8.28
CA GLU A 71 -2.13 -8.73 -8.18
C GLU A 71 -2.07 -7.45 -7.34
N HIS A 72 -3.15 -6.67 -7.31
CA HIS A 72 -3.22 -5.44 -6.53
C HIS A 72 -3.35 -5.76 -5.04
N VAL A 73 -4.18 -6.76 -4.72
CA VAL A 73 -4.35 -7.24 -3.35
C VAL A 73 -3.04 -7.82 -2.81
N VAL A 74 -2.32 -8.61 -3.62
CA VAL A 74 -1.02 -9.18 -3.24
C VAL A 74 0.04 -8.10 -3.04
N LYS A 75 0.19 -7.16 -4.00
CA LYS A 75 1.15 -6.05 -3.88
C LYS A 75 0.84 -5.17 -2.68
N LEU A 76 -0.45 -4.89 -2.43
CA LEU A 76 -0.85 -4.09 -1.27
C LEU A 76 -0.56 -4.80 0.04
N ALA A 77 -0.85 -6.11 0.14
CA ALA A 77 -0.54 -6.92 1.31
C ALA A 77 0.95 -6.87 1.66
N ASP A 78 1.82 -7.07 0.67
CA ASP A 78 3.27 -6.94 0.84
C ASP A 78 3.69 -5.54 1.30
N ALA A 79 3.16 -4.48 0.67
CA ALA A 79 3.51 -3.11 1.03
C ALA A 79 3.04 -2.68 2.43
N VAL A 80 1.86 -3.12 2.89
CA VAL A 80 1.37 -2.77 4.23
C VAL A 80 2.08 -3.52 5.34
N LEU A 81 2.70 -4.68 5.05
CA LEU A 81 3.52 -5.39 6.02
C LEU A 81 4.81 -4.64 6.33
N ASP A 82 5.45 -4.02 5.34
CA ASP A 82 6.59 -3.11 5.57
C ASP A 82 6.16 -1.91 6.44
N ALA A 83 5.01 -1.31 6.11
CA ALA A 83 4.49 -0.17 6.86
C ALA A 83 4.17 -0.55 8.32
N HIS A 84 3.55 -1.72 8.54
CA HIS A 84 3.28 -2.24 9.86
C HIS A 84 4.57 -2.52 10.63
N ALA A 85 5.56 -3.18 10.01
CA ALA A 85 6.85 -3.47 10.65
C ALA A 85 7.60 -2.19 11.06
N ALA A 86 7.50 -1.12 10.27
CA ALA A 86 8.15 0.15 10.55
C ALA A 86 7.45 0.99 11.64
N THR A 87 6.13 0.83 11.82
CA THR A 87 5.31 1.75 12.66
C THR A 87 4.61 1.08 13.84
N GLY A 88 4.39 -0.23 13.79
CA GLY A 88 3.54 -0.96 14.73
C GLY A 88 2.04 -0.66 14.57
N ASP A 89 1.61 0.06 13.53
CA ASP A 89 0.20 0.42 13.36
C ASP A 89 -0.60 -0.78 12.83
N GLU A 90 -1.44 -1.37 13.68
CA GLU A 90 -2.32 -2.49 13.32
C GLU A 90 -3.37 -2.10 12.25
N ARG A 91 -3.74 -0.82 12.16
CA ARG A 91 -4.80 -0.37 11.25
C ARG A 91 -4.45 -0.62 9.78
N VAL A 92 -3.16 -0.59 9.43
CA VAL A 92 -2.70 -0.78 8.05
C VAL A 92 -2.94 -2.21 7.55
N LEU A 93 -3.04 -3.20 8.44
CA LEU A 93 -3.30 -4.60 8.08
C LEU A 93 -4.70 -4.82 7.49
N THR A 94 -5.64 -3.93 7.80
CA THR A 94 -7.01 -4.01 7.26
C THR A 94 -7.10 -3.70 5.77
N SER A 95 -6.14 -2.94 5.22
CA SER A 95 -6.23 -2.38 3.87
C SER A 95 -6.21 -3.43 2.78
N ALA A 96 -5.41 -4.49 2.92
CA ALA A 96 -5.36 -5.58 1.95
C ALA A 96 -6.64 -6.41 1.93
N GLY A 97 -7.21 -6.70 3.11
CA GLY A 97 -8.49 -7.39 3.20
C GLY A 97 -9.65 -6.56 2.63
N TYR A 98 -9.60 -5.24 2.80
CA TYR A 98 -10.59 -4.36 2.17
C TYR A 98 -10.43 -4.32 0.65
N ALA A 99 -9.20 -4.23 0.13
CA ALA A 99 -8.96 -4.27 -1.31
C ALA A 99 -9.49 -5.57 -1.95
N GLY A 100 -9.32 -6.71 -1.29
CA GLY A 100 -9.88 -8.00 -1.75
C GLY A 100 -11.41 -8.13 -1.64
N GLN A 101 -12.11 -7.16 -1.03
CA GLN A 101 -13.57 -7.09 -1.10
C GLN A 101 -14.06 -6.29 -2.32
N LEU A 102 -13.16 -5.50 -2.95
CA LEU A 102 -13.50 -4.57 -4.02
C LEU A 102 -13.04 -5.04 -5.42
N LEU A 103 -12.15 -6.02 -5.49
CA LEU A 103 -11.50 -6.53 -6.70
C LEU A 103 -11.77 -8.03 -6.82
#